data_AF-A0A3D2S503-F1
#
_entry.id   AF-A0A3D2S503-F1
#
_cell.length_a   1.000
_cell.length_b   1.000
_cell.length_c   1.000
_cell.angle_alpha   90.00
_cell.angle_beta   90.00
_cell.angle_gamma   90.00
#
_symmetry.space_group_name_H-M   'P 1'
#
loop_
_entity.id
_entity.type
_entity.pdbx_description
1 polymer ?
#
loop_
_entity_poly.entity_id
_entity_poly.type
_entity_poly.pdbx_seq_one_letter_code
_entity_poly.pdbx_strand_id
1 'polypeptide(L)'
;MLRMEKKFGCIYMSSFKVLVLFVFILFSATPKLMACGAIEGKGLHCTLAISTDEIPVGDNIGEEVFFYFKNLEVLEAYLSVNKTRVAVESKNHGPYDLSSATMIWGEGKFLVDRDTWGLTIHSAIDTYFDCQLLAAPLRKIMDHFQPQIEELMSGTPSSE
;
A
#
# COMPACT_ATOMS: atom_id res chain seq x y z
N MET A 1 39.35 10.66 -77.38
CA MET A 1 38.71 9.34 -77.40
C MET A 1 38.99 8.68 -76.05
N LEU A 2 37.96 8.53 -75.19
CA LEU A 2 37.78 7.55 -74.09
C LEU A 2 38.90 7.48 -73.01
N ARG A 3 38.69 7.48 -71.69
CA ARG A 3 37.53 7.20 -70.83
C ARG A 3 37.95 7.57 -69.40
N MET A 4 37.15 8.38 -68.68
CA MET A 4 37.15 8.37 -67.21
C MET A 4 36.29 7.17 -66.76
N GLU A 5 36.76 6.34 -65.83
CA GLU A 5 35.87 5.56 -64.96
C GLU A 5 36.34 5.52 -63.50
N LYS A 6 35.32 5.63 -62.65
CA LYS A 6 35.26 5.77 -61.19
C LYS A 6 35.80 4.55 -60.44
N LYS A 7 36.24 4.77 -59.19
CA LYS A 7 35.81 3.93 -58.07
C LYS A 7 35.35 4.79 -56.89
N PHE A 8 34.03 4.79 -56.69
CA PHE A 8 33.36 5.16 -55.43
C PHE A 8 33.66 4.08 -54.39
N GLY A 9 34.00 4.46 -53.16
CA GLY A 9 34.15 3.57 -52.03
C GLY A 9 33.56 4.24 -50.78
N CYS A 10 32.48 3.65 -50.26
CA CYS A 10 31.66 4.09 -49.15
C CYS A 10 32.45 4.46 -47.89
N ILE A 11 32.19 5.64 -47.33
CA ILE A 11 32.40 5.91 -45.91
C ILE A 11 31.02 6.27 -45.33
N TYR A 12 30.22 5.26 -45.05
CA TYR A 12 29.04 5.43 -44.21
C TYR A 12 28.71 4.08 -43.57
N MET A 13 29.22 3.85 -42.37
CA MET A 13 28.65 2.97 -41.32
C MET A 13 29.71 2.67 -40.26
N SER A 14 29.78 3.51 -39.24
CA SER A 14 30.45 3.15 -37.98
C SER A 14 29.76 3.72 -36.73
N SER A 15 28.85 4.70 -36.87
CA SER A 15 28.26 5.39 -35.72
C SER A 15 26.92 4.81 -35.22
N PHE A 16 26.29 3.88 -35.94
CA PHE A 16 24.94 3.39 -35.60
C PHE A 16 24.93 2.25 -34.56
N LYS A 17 26.05 1.54 -34.38
CA LYS A 17 26.11 0.37 -33.47
C LYS A 17 26.29 0.74 -32.00
N VAL A 18 26.91 1.88 -31.68
CA VAL A 18 27.19 2.29 -30.30
C VAL A 18 25.94 2.86 -29.61
N LEU A 19 25.06 3.52 -30.37
CA LEU A 19 23.85 4.14 -29.82
C LEU A 19 22.84 3.10 -29.32
N VAL A 20 22.74 1.94 -29.99
CA VAL A 20 21.78 0.88 -29.63
C VAL A 20 22.16 0.19 -28.32
N LEU A 21 23.46 0.05 -28.04
CA LEU A 21 23.94 -0.59 -26.82
C LEU A 21 23.65 0.26 -25.56
N PHE A 22 23.75 1.59 -25.66
CA PHE A 22 23.48 2.49 -24.53
C PHE A 22 22.00 2.53 -24.15
N VAL A 23 21.09 2.46 -25.13
CA VAL A 23 19.64 2.39 -24.88
C VAL A 23 19.26 1.06 -24.23
N PHE A 24 19.90 -0.05 -24.62
CA PHE A 24 19.63 -1.37 -24.03
C PHE A 24 20.12 -1.46 -22.57
N ILE A 25 21.27 -0.87 -22.24
CA ILE A 25 21.79 -0.85 -20.86
C ILE A 25 20.90 0.01 -19.97
N LEU A 26 20.42 1.18 -20.45
CA LEU A 26 19.48 2.03 -19.72
C LEU A 26 18.12 1.35 -19.48
N PHE A 27 17.61 0.57 -20.44
CA PHE A 27 16.36 -0.18 -20.26
C PHE A 27 16.49 -1.39 -19.32
N SER A 28 17.67 -2.03 -19.27
CA SER A 28 17.91 -3.18 -18.38
C SER A 28 18.08 -2.81 -16.90
N ALA A 29 18.29 -1.53 -16.59
CA ALA A 29 18.48 -1.03 -15.22
C ALA A 29 17.18 -0.61 -14.50
N THR A 30 16.01 -0.72 -15.15
CA THR A 30 14.73 -0.42 -14.48
C THR A 30 13.69 -1.54 -14.64
N PRO A 31 13.69 -2.55 -13.76
CA PRO A 31 12.55 -3.45 -13.67
C PRO A 31 11.89 -3.34 -12.29
N LYS A 32 11.24 -2.21 -11.96
CA LYS A 32 10.26 -2.16 -10.85
C LYS A 32 9.10 -1.15 -11.01
N LEU A 33 8.93 -0.49 -12.17
CA LEU A 33 7.91 0.57 -12.32
C LEU A 33 6.61 0.14 -13.02
N MET A 34 6.44 -1.14 -13.32
CA MET A 34 5.25 -1.66 -14.01
C MET A 34 4.80 -3.00 -13.40
N ALA A 35 4.66 -3.07 -12.07
CA ALA A 35 3.85 -4.10 -11.45
C ALA A 35 2.43 -3.52 -11.25
N CYS A 36 1.56 -3.90 -12.19
CA CYS A 36 0.21 -3.41 -12.33
C CYS A 36 -0.66 -3.84 -11.14
N GLY A 37 -1.17 -2.84 -10.41
CA GLY A 37 -2.01 -3.01 -9.24
C GLY A 37 -1.84 -1.80 -8.33
N ALA A 38 -2.14 -0.60 -8.83
CA ALA A 38 -1.97 0.64 -8.06
C ALA A 38 -2.84 0.56 -6.79
N ILE A 39 -2.19 0.22 -5.68
CA ILE A 39 -2.75 0.22 -4.33
C ILE A 39 -2.69 1.62 -3.71
N GLU A 40 -1.84 2.48 -4.28
CA GLU A 40 -1.77 3.91 -4.01
C GLU A 40 -3.15 4.57 -4.11
N GLY A 41 -3.54 5.33 -3.07
CA GLY A 41 -4.85 5.97 -2.98
C GLY A 41 -6.00 5.05 -2.55
N LYS A 42 -5.75 3.74 -2.40
CA LYS A 42 -6.71 2.77 -1.85
C LYS A 42 -6.49 2.59 -0.35
N GLY A 43 -7.30 1.73 0.26
CA GLY A 43 -7.09 1.31 1.64
C GLY A 43 -7.67 -0.06 1.94
N LEU A 44 -7.56 -0.48 3.19
CA LEU A 44 -8.12 -1.71 3.71
C LEU A 44 -9.04 -1.37 4.87
N HIS A 45 -10.23 -1.97 4.88
CA HIS A 45 -11.05 -2.09 6.09
C HIS A 45 -10.94 -3.55 6.52
N CYS A 46 -10.33 -3.78 7.68
CA CYS A 46 -10.06 -5.10 8.21
C CYS A 46 -10.92 -5.33 9.44
N THR A 47 -11.60 -6.47 9.51
CA THR A 47 -12.40 -6.88 10.66
C THR A 47 -11.82 -8.16 11.24
N LEU A 48 -11.79 -8.27 12.55
CA LEU A 48 -11.21 -9.42 13.25
C LEU A 48 -11.92 -10.72 12.84
N ALA A 49 -11.15 -11.69 12.37
CA ALA A 49 -11.67 -13.02 12.05
C ALA A 49 -11.70 -13.85 13.35
N ILE A 50 -12.87 -13.95 14.01
CA ILE A 50 -13.13 -14.78 15.20
C ILE A 50 -12.78 -16.26 14.89
N SER A 51 -12.13 -17.12 15.71
CA SER A 51 -11.48 -17.06 17.03
C SER A 51 -10.36 -18.12 17.08
N THR A 52 -9.28 -17.84 17.81
CA THR A 52 -8.63 -18.87 18.64
C THR A 52 -8.89 -18.47 20.08
N ASP A 53 -9.28 -19.43 20.92
CA ASP A 53 -9.88 -19.31 22.28
C ASP A 53 -9.09 -18.52 23.35
N GLU A 54 -8.09 -17.74 22.97
CA GLU A 54 -7.34 -16.88 23.87
C GLU A 54 -7.17 -15.54 23.18
N ILE A 55 -8.03 -14.57 23.50
CA ILE A 55 -7.75 -13.16 23.22
C ILE A 55 -6.56 -12.80 24.12
N PRO A 56 -5.34 -12.58 23.60
CA PRO A 56 -4.24 -12.14 24.43
C PRO A 56 -4.58 -10.76 25.00
N VAL A 57 -4.83 -10.73 26.30
CA VAL A 57 -4.90 -9.51 27.09
C VAL A 57 -3.51 -8.85 27.03
N GLY A 58 -3.32 -7.88 26.15
CA GLY A 58 -2.02 -7.20 26.04
C GLY A 58 -1.96 -6.07 25.02
N ASP A 59 -2.50 -6.28 23.82
CA ASP A 59 -2.53 -5.25 22.77
C ASP A 59 -3.99 -4.97 22.42
N ASN A 60 -4.48 -3.76 22.70
CA ASN A 60 -5.82 -3.28 22.34
C ASN A 60 -5.95 -3.11 20.82
N ILE A 61 -5.87 -4.21 20.06
CA ILE A 61 -6.23 -4.20 18.65
C ILE A 61 -7.75 -4.28 18.62
N GLY A 62 -8.41 -3.22 18.13
CA GLY A 62 -9.86 -3.17 18.02
C GLY A 62 -10.41 -4.26 17.11
N GLU A 63 -11.72 -4.49 17.17
CA GLU A 63 -12.41 -5.44 16.28
C GLU A 63 -12.29 -5.04 14.80
N GLU A 64 -12.01 -3.77 14.52
CA GLU A 64 -11.82 -3.24 13.17
C GLU A 64 -10.59 -2.34 13.09
N VAL A 65 -9.88 -2.41 11.96
CA VAL A 65 -8.71 -1.57 11.66
C VAL A 65 -8.82 -1.02 10.24
N PHE A 66 -8.48 0.25 10.06
CA PHE A 66 -8.52 0.92 8.76
C PHE A 66 -7.12 1.33 8.33
N PHE A 67 -6.69 0.88 7.15
CA PHE A 67 -5.44 1.31 6.52
C PHE A 67 -5.72 2.10 5.25
N TYR A 68 -4.84 3.02 4.89
CA TYR A 68 -4.82 3.65 3.58
C TYR A 68 -3.38 3.87 3.09
N PHE A 69 -3.21 3.80 1.77
CA PHE A 69 -1.90 3.81 1.13
C PHE A 69 -1.64 5.16 0.48
N LYS A 70 -0.53 5.80 0.89
CA LYS A 70 -0.15 7.12 0.38
C LYS A 70 1.37 7.22 0.28
N ASN A 71 1.88 7.66 -0.85
CA ASN A 71 3.31 7.84 -1.13
C ASN A 71 4.12 6.57 -0.84
N LEU A 72 3.60 5.39 -1.18
CA LEU A 72 4.20 4.08 -0.85
C LEU A 72 4.25 3.75 0.66
N GLU A 73 3.60 4.54 1.51
CA GLU A 73 3.48 4.30 2.96
C GLU A 73 2.10 3.76 3.33
N VAL A 74 2.04 3.04 4.45
CA VAL A 74 0.80 2.55 5.05
C VAL A 74 0.45 3.40 6.26
N LEU A 75 -0.75 3.98 6.24
CA LEU A 75 -1.28 4.80 7.31
C LEU A 75 -2.49 4.10 7.93
N GLU A 76 -2.47 3.88 9.24
CA GLU A 76 -3.61 3.38 10.01
C GLU A 76 -4.44 4.55 10.53
N ALA A 77 -5.73 4.57 10.25
CA ALA A 77 -6.64 5.57 10.79
C ALA A 77 -7.29 5.08 12.09
N TYR A 78 -7.30 5.94 13.11
CA TYR A 78 -7.87 5.63 14.42
C TYR A 78 -8.58 6.85 15.02
N LEU A 79 -9.59 6.60 15.86
CA LEU A 79 -10.25 7.65 16.63
C LEU A 79 -9.38 8.04 17.83
N SER A 80 -8.94 9.30 17.86
CA SER A 80 -8.20 9.90 18.97
C SER A 80 -9.15 10.69 19.85
N VAL A 81 -9.31 10.25 21.10
CA VAL A 81 -10.09 10.94 22.14
C VAL A 81 -9.11 11.45 23.19
N ASN A 82 -9.02 12.77 23.33
CA ASN A 82 -8.28 13.39 24.42
C ASN A 82 -9.11 14.48 25.10
N LYS A 83 -8.57 15.09 26.16
CA LYS A 83 -9.30 16.09 26.96
C LYS A 83 -9.75 17.33 26.18
N THR A 84 -9.17 17.59 25.00
CA THR A 84 -9.38 18.84 24.24
C THR A 84 -9.95 18.62 22.84
N ARG A 85 -9.90 17.40 22.28
CA ARG A 85 -10.43 17.07 20.96
C ARG A 85 -10.82 15.61 20.82
N VAL A 86 -11.81 15.39 19.97
CA VAL A 86 -12.17 14.09 19.39
C VAL A 86 -11.94 14.22 17.88
N ALA A 87 -11.04 13.41 17.31
CA ALA A 87 -10.69 13.50 15.89
C ALA A 87 -10.18 12.18 15.36
N VAL A 88 -10.35 11.94 14.06
CA VAL A 88 -9.65 10.86 13.35
C VAL A 88 -8.20 11.29 13.12
N GLU A 89 -7.27 10.48 13.59
CA GLU A 89 -5.83 10.65 13.39
C GLU A 89 -5.26 9.51 12.56
N SER A 90 -3.97 9.58 12.21
CA SER A 90 -3.32 8.55 11.44
C SER A 90 -1.93 8.22 11.97
N LYS A 91 -1.65 6.93 12.10
CA LYS A 91 -0.34 6.39 12.48
C LYS A 91 0.36 5.84 11.25
N ASN A 92 1.57 6.32 10.98
CA ASN A 92 2.38 5.82 9.87
C ASN A 92 3.12 4.53 10.29
N HIS A 93 2.94 3.46 9.52
CA HIS A 93 3.62 2.17 9.70
C HIS A 93 4.82 1.96 8.76
N GLY A 94 5.16 2.99 7.99
CA GLY A 94 6.27 3.01 7.05
C GLY A 94 5.89 2.43 5.67
N PRO A 95 6.90 2.14 4.84
CA PRO A 95 6.68 1.67 3.48
C PRO A 95 6.14 0.23 3.44
N TYR A 96 5.37 -0.07 2.40
CA TYR A 96 5.00 -1.45 2.08
C TYR A 96 5.86 -2.02 0.94
N ASP A 97 6.09 -3.34 1.00
CA ASP A 97 6.55 -4.13 -0.13
C ASP A 97 5.35 -4.86 -0.74
N LEU A 98 5.23 -4.80 -2.07
CA LEU A 98 4.10 -5.35 -2.82
C LEU A 98 4.61 -6.38 -3.82
N SER A 99 4.23 -7.64 -3.60
CA SER A 99 4.43 -8.73 -4.54
C SER A 99 3.10 -9.09 -5.22
N SER A 100 3.12 -10.05 -6.17
CA SER A 100 1.88 -10.53 -6.79
C SER A 100 0.95 -11.25 -5.81
N ALA A 101 1.50 -11.92 -4.80
CA ALA A 101 0.76 -12.76 -3.85
C ALA A 101 0.53 -12.08 -2.50
N THR A 102 1.43 -11.18 -2.10
CA THR A 102 1.43 -10.61 -0.75
C THR A 102 1.72 -9.11 -0.74
N MET A 103 1.30 -8.45 0.33
CA MET A 103 1.76 -7.11 0.70
C MET A 103 2.23 -7.13 2.15
N ILE A 104 3.41 -6.56 2.41
CA ILE A 104 4.08 -6.65 3.71
C ILE A 104 4.55 -5.26 4.15
N TRP A 105 4.38 -4.90 5.42
CA TRP A 105 4.93 -3.66 5.98
C TRP A 105 5.30 -3.83 7.47
N GLY A 106 5.91 -2.79 8.05
CA GLY A 106 6.31 -2.78 9.46
C GLY A 106 7.32 -3.88 9.81
N GLU A 107 8.37 -4.04 8.99
CA GLU A 107 9.41 -5.07 9.18
C GLU A 107 8.86 -6.51 9.20
N GLY A 108 7.80 -6.77 8.42
CA GLY A 108 7.16 -8.09 8.38
C GLY A 108 6.11 -8.27 9.46
N LYS A 109 5.85 -7.27 10.31
CA LYS A 109 4.77 -7.31 11.32
C LYS A 109 3.40 -7.48 10.68
N PHE A 110 3.17 -6.88 9.52
CA PHE A 110 1.88 -6.95 8.85
C PHE A 110 2.03 -7.66 7.52
N LEU A 111 1.23 -8.70 7.30
CA LEU A 111 1.25 -9.51 6.09
C LEU A 111 -0.16 -9.67 5.54
N VAL A 112 -0.39 -9.19 4.33
CA VAL A 112 -1.65 -9.33 3.61
C VAL A 112 -1.49 -10.34 2.49
N ASP A 113 -2.31 -11.38 2.51
CA ASP A 113 -2.53 -12.27 1.38
C ASP A 113 -3.43 -11.56 0.35
N ARG A 114 -2.98 -11.41 -0.89
CA ARG A 114 -3.69 -10.63 -1.91
C ARG A 114 -4.80 -11.39 -2.62
N ASP A 115 -4.83 -12.71 -2.51
CA ASP A 115 -5.85 -13.55 -3.11
C ASP A 115 -7.12 -13.56 -2.23
N THR A 116 -6.91 -13.58 -0.92
CA THR A 116 -7.97 -13.62 0.09
C THR A 116 -8.26 -12.27 0.75
N TRP A 117 -7.30 -11.33 0.68
CA TRP A 117 -7.27 -10.12 1.51
C TRP A 117 -7.26 -10.40 3.02
N GLY A 118 -6.77 -11.57 3.44
CA GLY A 118 -6.50 -11.85 4.84
C GLY A 118 -5.26 -11.08 5.32
N LEU A 119 -5.39 -10.36 6.44
CA LEU A 119 -4.28 -9.71 7.14
C LEU A 119 -3.88 -10.52 8.37
N THR A 120 -2.60 -10.83 8.47
CA THR A 120 -1.97 -11.32 9.69
C THR A 120 -1.12 -10.22 10.32
N ILE A 121 -1.34 -9.97 11.60
CA ILE A 121 -0.50 -9.11 12.43
C ILE A 121 0.34 -10.00 13.33
N HIS A 122 1.65 -10.04 13.07
CA HIS A 122 2.61 -10.81 13.84
C HIS A 122 2.98 -10.09 15.15
N SER A 123 2.81 -10.78 16.26
CA SER A 123 3.17 -10.30 17.59
C SER A 123 3.67 -11.46 18.46
N ALA A 124 3.42 -11.45 19.78
CA ALA A 124 3.57 -12.66 20.59
C ALA A 124 2.58 -13.76 20.18
N ILE A 125 1.38 -13.36 19.73
CA ILE A 125 0.36 -14.23 19.15
C ILE A 125 -0.13 -13.58 17.85
N ASP A 126 -0.16 -14.36 16.77
CA ASP A 126 -0.65 -13.87 15.48
C ASP A 126 -2.14 -13.55 15.55
N THR A 127 -2.52 -12.35 15.09
CA THR A 127 -3.91 -11.92 14.99
C THR A 127 -4.34 -11.87 13.53
N TYR A 128 -5.52 -12.39 13.23
CA TYR A 128 -6.02 -12.56 11.87
C TYR A 128 -7.23 -11.66 11.62
N PHE A 129 -7.24 -11.00 10.47
CA PHE A 129 -8.31 -10.12 10.02
C PHE A 129 -8.72 -10.47 8.60
N ASP A 130 -10.02 -10.36 8.33
CA ASP A 130 -10.55 -10.35 6.98
C ASP A 130 -10.63 -8.91 6.49
N CYS A 131 -9.95 -8.58 5.39
CA CYS A 131 -9.92 -7.22 4.86
C CYS A 131 -10.70 -7.06 3.55
N GLN A 132 -11.31 -5.89 3.41
CA GLN A 132 -11.89 -5.40 2.16
C GLN A 132 -11.04 -4.28 1.58
N LEU A 133 -10.67 -4.39 0.30
CA LEU A 133 -10.02 -3.31 -0.43
C LEU A 133 -11.00 -2.16 -0.70
N LEU A 134 -10.65 -0.98 -0.20
CA LEU A 134 -11.41 0.25 -0.36
C LEU A 134 -10.86 1.10 -1.50
N ALA A 135 -11.71 1.46 -2.47
CA ALA A 135 -11.33 2.39 -3.54
C ALA A 135 -11.26 3.85 -3.08
N ALA A 136 -12.05 4.23 -2.06
CA ALA A 136 -12.13 5.59 -1.51
C ALA A 136 -12.02 5.52 0.02
N PRO A 137 -10.83 5.24 0.57
CA PRO A 137 -10.66 4.89 1.98
C PRO A 137 -11.06 6.01 2.92
N LEU A 138 -10.67 7.26 2.63
CA LEU A 138 -10.95 8.41 3.51
C LEU A 138 -12.45 8.63 3.74
N ARG A 139 -13.27 8.45 2.70
CA ARG A 139 -14.73 8.55 2.84
C ARG A 139 -15.26 7.47 3.78
N LYS A 140 -14.85 6.21 3.57
CA LYS A 140 -15.30 5.07 4.39
C LYS A 140 -14.87 5.20 5.85
N ILE A 141 -13.64 5.65 6.08
CA ILE A 141 -13.09 5.93 7.41
C ILE A 141 -13.94 6.99 8.11
N MET A 142 -14.24 8.10 7.44
CA MET A 142 -15.09 9.15 8.01
C MET A 142 -16.52 8.67 8.24
N ASP A 143 -17.12 7.93 7.30
CA ASP A 143 -18.47 7.37 7.45
C ASP A 143 -18.55 6.44 8.70
N HIS A 144 -17.47 5.72 9.03
CA HIS A 144 -17.40 4.85 10.21
C HIS A 144 -17.22 5.63 11.53
N PHE A 145 -16.32 6.62 11.58
CA PHE A 145 -15.99 7.34 12.83
C PHE A 145 -16.89 8.55 13.11
N GLN A 146 -17.53 9.13 12.10
CA GLN A 146 -18.35 10.34 12.26
C GLN A 146 -19.47 10.18 13.30
N PRO A 147 -20.25 9.07 13.32
CA PRO A 147 -21.27 8.87 14.36
C PRO A 147 -20.69 8.83 15.78
N GLN A 148 -19.55 8.17 15.96
CA GLN A 148 -18.86 8.07 17.26
C GLN A 148 -18.35 9.44 17.72
N ILE A 149 -17.84 10.25 16.79
CA ILE A 149 -17.42 11.63 17.07
C ILE A 149 -18.62 12.47 17.50
N GLU A 150 -19.75 12.39 16.80
CA GLU A 150 -20.97 13.12 17.14
C GLU A 150 -21.52 12.72 18.51
N GLU A 151 -21.51 11.43 18.82
CA GLU A 151 -21.92 10.90 20.13
C GLU A 151 -21.03 11.46 21.25
N LEU A 152 -19.71 11.30 21.13
CA LEU A 152 -18.74 11.75 22.12
C LEU A 152 -18.76 13.27 22.34
N MET A 153 -19.02 14.05 21.28
CA MET A 153 -19.11 15.51 21.38
C MET A 153 -20.47 16.00 21.88
N SER A 154 -21.55 15.26 21.62
CA SER A 154 -22.90 15.65 22.07
C SER A 154 -23.12 15.40 23.57
N GLY A 155 -22.23 14.62 24.21
CA GLY A 155 -22.32 14.32 25.64
C GLY A 155 -23.54 13.47 26.01
N THR A 156 -24.17 12.84 25.03
CA THR A 156 -25.32 11.96 25.24
C THR A 156 -24.80 10.55 25.52
N PRO A 157 -24.94 10.01 26.74
CA PRO A 157 -24.57 8.61 26.99
C PRO A 157 -25.52 7.71 26.20
N SER A 158 -24.98 6.70 25.52
CA SER A 158 -25.76 5.62 24.93
C SER A 158 -26.62 4.98 26.02
N SER A 159 -27.93 5.22 25.98
CA SER A 159 -28.88 4.49 26.79
C SER A 159 -29.03 3.08 26.21
N GLU A 160 -28.18 2.17 26.66
CA GLU A 160 -28.51 0.73 26.74
C GLU A 160 -29.35 0.45 27.98
#